data_AF-A0A4V2SBX7-F1
#
_entry.id   AF-A0A4V2SBX7-F1
#
_cell.length_a   1.000
_cell.length_b   1.000
_cell.length_c   1.000
_cell.angle_alpha   90.00
_cell.angle_beta   90.00
_cell.angle_gamma   90.00
#
_symmetry.space_group_name_H-M   'P 1'
#
loop_
_entity.id
_entity.type
_entity.pdbx_description
1 polymer ?
#
loop_
_entity_poly.entity_id
_entity_poly.type
_entity_poly.pdbx_seq_one_letter_code
_entity_poly.pdbx_strand_id
1 'polypeptide(L)'
;MRGAVAYEIKNGDAYREAMTTLNRRSQPPAVLRRIMNAFEAYRAARKIGWSRPWNKYGIRTFQSYRLDCRNDGDMAGYARAVLAAPVFAFDAEVQTFIDELLSDQPAARDRLMGFLFFHEAEAESGLREGVILSFGRVNAKRRHRDRLDIVFEADVTGDTVSAPQRVTVYVDPYRGKGPPLYEATVPIADVAPAPEIFDALKACYRDWGRDDPRLWDHWTSQYIDYFAPRERVAAQTHFPETAFESAWRDTLARR
;
A
#
# COMPACT_ATOMS: atom_id res chain seq x y z
N MET A 1 1.63 -0.60 37.05
CA MET A 1 1.49 -1.05 35.66
C MET A 1 0.31 -2.01 35.58
N ARG A 2 -0.85 -1.57 35.06
CA ARG A 2 -1.98 -2.46 34.75
C ARG A 2 -1.80 -2.94 33.32
N GLY A 3 -1.82 -4.26 33.12
CA GLY A 3 -1.63 -4.88 31.81
C GLY A 3 -2.52 -4.26 30.75
N ALA A 4 -1.95 -3.94 29.59
CA ALA A 4 -2.71 -3.46 28.46
C ALA A 4 -3.64 -4.59 28.00
N VAL A 5 -4.93 -4.48 28.32
CA VAL A 5 -5.95 -5.33 27.70
C VAL A 5 -5.92 -5.00 26.21
N ALA A 6 -5.55 -5.97 25.39
CA ALA A 6 -5.63 -5.85 23.94
C ALA A 6 -7.09 -5.60 23.57
N TYR A 7 -7.38 -4.46 22.94
CA TYR A 7 -8.70 -4.20 22.38
C TYR A 7 -8.86 -5.13 21.16
N GLU A 8 -9.85 -6.03 21.18
CA GLU A 8 -10.05 -7.03 20.13
C GLU A 8 -11.48 -6.94 19.60
N ILE A 9 -11.62 -6.87 18.27
CA ILE A 9 -12.93 -6.89 17.60
C ILE A 9 -13.23 -8.33 17.18
N LYS A 10 -14.25 -8.96 17.77
CA LYS A 10 -14.58 -10.37 17.49
C LYS A 10 -15.74 -10.56 16.52
N ASN A 11 -16.69 -9.62 16.50
CA ASN A 11 -17.96 -9.75 15.78
C ASN A 11 -18.36 -8.44 15.07
N GLY A 12 -19.52 -8.46 14.39
CA GLY A 12 -20.02 -7.31 13.62
C GLY A 12 -20.48 -6.14 14.48
N ASP A 13 -20.93 -6.38 15.71
CA ASP A 13 -21.38 -5.34 16.64
C ASP A 13 -20.19 -4.52 17.14
N ALA A 14 -19.15 -5.20 17.64
CA ALA A 14 -17.90 -4.57 18.05
C ALA A 14 -17.24 -3.81 16.88
N TYR A 15 -17.37 -4.31 15.64
CA TYR A 15 -16.89 -3.61 14.45
C TYR A 15 -17.65 -2.29 14.21
N ARG A 16 -18.98 -2.29 14.34
CA ARG A 16 -19.81 -1.07 14.20
C ARG A 16 -19.54 -0.05 15.31
N GLU A 17 -19.35 -0.52 16.53
CA GLU A 17 -19.01 0.32 17.67
C GLU A 17 -17.63 0.97 17.51
N ALA A 18 -16.62 0.19 17.11
CA ALA A 18 -15.29 0.70 16.80
C ALA A 18 -15.35 1.75 15.69
N MET A 19 -16.08 1.49 14.60
CA MET A 19 -16.28 2.43 13.51
C MET A 19 -16.93 3.74 13.99
N THR A 20 -17.95 3.64 14.84
CA THR A 20 -18.65 4.81 15.41
C THR A 20 -17.72 5.62 16.31
N THR A 21 -16.95 4.94 17.16
CA THR A 21 -15.99 5.58 18.07
C THR A 21 -14.88 6.29 17.32
N LEU A 22 -14.31 5.63 16.29
CA LEU A 22 -13.33 6.23 15.39
C LEU A 22 -13.93 7.48 14.73
N ASN A 23 -15.09 7.37 14.08
CA ASN A 23 -15.72 8.49 13.38
C ASN A 23 -16.02 9.70 14.30
N ARG A 24 -16.38 9.46 15.56
CA ARG A 24 -16.64 10.53 16.55
C ARG A 24 -15.37 11.21 17.05
N ARG A 25 -14.20 10.57 16.94
CA ARG A 25 -12.90 11.06 17.43
C ARG A 25 -12.91 11.48 18.91
N SER A 26 -13.80 10.89 19.70
CA SER A 26 -14.09 11.35 21.07
C SER A 26 -13.18 10.73 22.15
N GLN A 27 -12.16 9.97 21.75
CA GLN A 27 -11.25 9.25 22.65
C GLN A 27 -9.83 9.82 22.57
N PRO A 28 -8.99 9.64 23.61
CA PRO A 28 -7.58 10.04 23.56
C PRO A 28 -6.81 9.36 22.41
N PRO A 29 -5.79 10.01 21.80
CA PRO A 29 -5.05 9.46 20.66
C PRO A 29 -4.50 8.05 20.87
N ALA A 30 -3.97 7.76 22.06
CA ALA A 30 -3.46 6.42 22.39
C ALA A 30 -4.56 5.34 22.38
N VAL A 31 -5.79 5.70 22.74
CA VAL A 31 -6.95 4.80 22.70
C VAL A 31 -7.45 4.65 21.27
N LEU A 32 -7.54 5.74 20.51
CA LEU A 32 -7.90 5.70 19.09
C LEU A 32 -6.94 4.83 18.28
N ARG A 33 -5.63 4.89 18.55
CA ARG A 33 -4.63 4.00 17.95
C ARG A 33 -4.91 2.53 18.23
N ARG A 34 -5.17 2.16 19.48
CA ARG A 34 -5.52 0.76 19.84
C ARG A 34 -6.79 0.29 19.13
N ILE A 35 -7.83 1.11 19.09
CA ILE A 35 -9.09 0.79 18.42
C ILE A 35 -8.86 0.65 16.91
N MET A 36 -8.09 1.56 16.30
CA MET A 36 -7.81 1.55 14.87
C MET A 36 -7.01 0.33 14.45
N ASN A 37 -5.97 -0.05 15.21
CA ASN A 37 -5.18 -1.24 14.88
C ASN A 37 -6.01 -2.53 15.00
N ALA A 38 -6.87 -2.63 16.01
CA ALA A 38 -7.82 -3.75 16.10
C ALA A 38 -8.84 -3.75 14.96
N PHE A 39 -9.27 -2.56 14.53
CA PHE A 39 -10.18 -2.37 13.40
C PHE A 39 -9.52 -2.79 12.07
N GLU A 40 -8.28 -2.39 11.83
CA GLU A 40 -7.49 -2.84 10.68
C GLU A 40 -7.26 -4.34 10.72
N ALA A 41 -6.87 -4.91 11.87
CA ALA A 41 -6.67 -6.35 12.01
C ALA A 41 -7.95 -7.14 11.71
N TYR A 42 -9.10 -6.69 12.24
CA TYR A 42 -10.40 -7.29 11.95
C TYR A 42 -10.74 -7.25 10.47
N ARG A 43 -10.50 -6.11 9.82
CA ARG A 43 -10.78 -5.90 8.39
C ARG A 43 -9.84 -6.69 7.51
N ALA A 44 -8.55 -6.74 7.85
CA ALA A 44 -7.54 -7.52 7.16
C ALA A 44 -7.90 -9.01 7.14
N ALA A 45 -8.21 -9.58 8.31
CA ALA A 45 -8.62 -10.98 8.44
C ALA A 45 -9.93 -11.33 7.69
N ARG A 46 -10.70 -10.32 7.28
CA ARG A 46 -11.97 -10.46 6.55
C ARG A 46 -11.94 -9.84 5.16
N LYS A 47 -10.77 -9.38 4.70
CA LYS A 47 -10.60 -8.82 3.36
C LYS A 47 -11.56 -7.64 3.10
N ILE A 48 -11.77 -6.78 4.10
CA ILE A 48 -12.67 -5.61 4.04
C ILE A 48 -11.88 -4.37 3.62
N GLY A 49 -12.39 -3.62 2.63
CA GLY A 49 -11.75 -2.40 2.13
C GLY A 49 -10.30 -2.58 1.65
N TRP A 50 -9.49 -1.54 1.84
CA TRP A 50 -8.08 -1.45 1.41
C TRP A 50 -7.07 -1.96 2.45
N SER A 51 -7.56 -2.37 3.61
CA SER A 51 -6.81 -3.03 4.68
C SER A 51 -6.70 -4.51 4.37
N ARG A 52 -5.67 -4.92 3.60
CA ARG A 52 -5.37 -6.32 3.27
C ARG A 52 -3.98 -6.70 3.81
N PRO A 53 -3.79 -7.92 4.31
CA PRO A 53 -2.60 -8.30 5.07
C PRO A 53 -1.31 -8.56 4.26
N TRP A 54 -1.41 -9.02 3.01
CA TRP A 54 -0.29 -9.70 2.32
C TRP A 54 0.95 -8.84 2.09
N ASN A 55 0.77 -7.53 1.86
CA ASN A 55 1.84 -6.56 1.65
C ASN A 55 1.89 -5.50 2.76
N LYS A 56 1.49 -5.84 3.99
CA LYS A 56 1.44 -4.87 5.11
C LYS A 56 2.15 -5.35 6.37
N TYR A 57 2.54 -6.61 6.44
CA TYR A 57 3.38 -7.11 7.53
C TYR A 57 4.83 -6.74 7.27
N GLY A 58 5.48 -6.15 8.26
CA GLY A 58 6.86 -5.67 8.14
C GLY A 58 7.00 -4.44 7.24
N ILE A 59 5.90 -3.88 6.69
CA ILE A 59 5.95 -2.72 5.81
C ILE A 59 5.55 -1.47 6.58
N ARG A 60 6.27 -0.38 6.33
CA ARG A 60 5.98 0.97 6.77
C ARG A 60 5.82 1.87 5.56
N THR A 61 4.57 2.23 5.26
CA THR A 61 4.25 3.25 4.28
C THR A 61 4.45 4.64 4.88
N PHE A 62 5.46 5.36 4.42
CA PHE A 62 5.76 6.72 4.89
C PHE A 62 5.09 7.79 4.03
N GLN A 63 4.75 7.48 2.77
CA GLN A 63 4.01 8.36 1.89
C GLN A 63 3.07 7.60 0.97
N SER A 64 1.90 8.16 0.68
CA SER A 64 0.95 7.54 -0.23
C SER A 64 0.11 8.53 -1.01
N TYR A 65 -0.17 8.17 -2.26
CA TYR A 65 -1.03 8.94 -3.16
C TYR A 65 -2.20 8.10 -3.62
N ARG A 66 -3.34 8.76 -3.80
CA ARG A 66 -4.47 8.24 -4.54
C ARG A 66 -4.37 8.73 -5.98
N LEU A 67 -4.37 7.78 -6.92
CA LEU A 67 -4.34 8.08 -8.33
C LEU A 67 -5.72 8.56 -8.81
N ASP A 68 -5.72 9.64 -9.58
CA ASP A 68 -6.75 9.97 -10.54
C ASP A 68 -6.52 9.13 -11.81
N CYS A 69 -7.16 7.97 -11.87
CA CYS A 69 -6.96 7.00 -12.97
C CYS A 69 -7.39 7.54 -14.35
N ARG A 70 -7.96 8.75 -14.45
CA ARG A 70 -8.23 9.43 -15.72
C ARG A 70 -7.10 10.37 -16.15
N ASN A 71 -6.37 10.95 -15.19
CA ASN A 71 -5.45 12.07 -15.43
C ASN A 71 -3.99 11.75 -15.07
N ASP A 72 -3.74 10.76 -14.20
CA ASP A 72 -2.42 10.45 -13.68
C ASP A 72 -1.70 9.45 -14.60
N GLY A 73 -1.25 9.91 -15.77
CA GLY A 73 -0.45 9.12 -16.72
C GLY A 73 -1.07 7.76 -17.10
N ASP A 74 -0.35 6.94 -17.87
CA ASP A 74 -0.79 5.56 -18.12
C ASP A 74 -0.31 4.62 -17.00
N MET A 75 -0.68 4.91 -15.74
CA MET A 75 -0.34 4.06 -14.59
C MET A 75 -0.89 2.62 -14.76
N ALA A 76 -2.07 2.49 -15.37
CA ALA A 76 -2.61 1.20 -15.75
C ALA A 76 -1.74 0.53 -16.84
N GLY A 77 -1.22 1.31 -17.80
CA GLY A 77 -0.22 0.87 -18.77
C GLY A 77 1.07 0.39 -18.15
N TYR A 78 1.60 1.07 -17.13
CA TYR A 78 2.77 0.58 -16.37
C TYR A 78 2.50 -0.78 -15.74
N ALA A 79 1.33 -0.95 -15.11
CA ALA A 79 0.95 -2.25 -14.58
C ALA A 79 0.84 -3.32 -15.69
N ARG A 80 0.16 -3.02 -16.80
CA ARG A 80 0.06 -3.94 -17.94
C ARG A 80 1.42 -4.31 -18.51
N ALA A 81 2.35 -3.36 -18.62
CA ALA A 81 3.69 -3.60 -19.13
C ALA A 81 4.50 -4.54 -18.24
N VAL A 82 4.43 -4.38 -16.91
CA VAL A 82 5.05 -5.32 -15.96
C VAL A 82 4.41 -6.70 -16.06
N LEU A 83 3.08 -6.76 -16.06
CA LEU A 83 2.32 -8.02 -16.07
C LEU A 83 2.45 -8.78 -17.40
N ALA A 84 2.85 -8.12 -18.48
CA ALA A 84 3.15 -8.78 -19.76
C ALA A 84 4.48 -9.55 -19.75
N ALA A 85 5.30 -9.43 -18.71
CA ALA A 85 6.58 -10.13 -18.65
C ALA A 85 6.38 -11.65 -18.56
N PRO A 86 7.02 -12.46 -19.43
CA PRO A 86 6.80 -13.92 -19.50
C PRO A 86 7.15 -14.68 -18.21
N VAL A 87 7.95 -14.08 -17.32
CA VAL A 87 8.30 -14.65 -16.02
C VAL A 87 7.06 -14.83 -15.12
N PHE A 88 6.01 -14.04 -15.34
CA PHE A 88 4.74 -14.20 -14.64
C PHE A 88 3.85 -15.22 -15.37
N ALA A 89 3.93 -16.48 -14.94
CA ALA A 89 3.10 -17.57 -15.46
C ALA A 89 1.66 -17.49 -14.93
N PHE A 90 0.85 -16.58 -15.47
CA PHE A 90 -0.56 -16.45 -15.09
C PHE A 90 -1.41 -17.55 -15.71
N ASP A 91 -2.30 -18.15 -14.90
CA ASP A 91 -3.38 -18.97 -15.44
C ASP A 91 -4.48 -18.10 -16.08
N ALA A 92 -5.41 -18.75 -16.79
CA ALA A 92 -6.49 -18.06 -17.49
C ALA A 92 -7.39 -17.23 -16.54
N GLU A 93 -7.53 -17.66 -15.29
CA GLU A 93 -8.39 -17.00 -14.32
C GLU A 93 -7.74 -15.71 -13.79
N VAL A 94 -6.44 -15.76 -13.48
CA VAL A 94 -5.63 -14.60 -13.12
C VAL A 94 -5.59 -13.60 -14.26
N GLN A 95 -5.34 -14.06 -15.48
CA GLN A 95 -5.28 -13.19 -16.66
C GLN A 95 -6.63 -12.48 -16.90
N THR A 96 -7.74 -13.23 -16.84
CA THR A 96 -9.09 -12.65 -16.98
C THR A 96 -9.33 -11.54 -15.96
N PHE A 97 -8.94 -11.76 -14.70
CA PHE A 97 -9.08 -10.73 -13.68
C PHE A 97 -8.26 -9.48 -13.98
N ILE A 98 -6.99 -9.64 -14.37
CA ILE A 98 -6.09 -8.53 -14.72
C ILE A 98 -6.69 -7.71 -15.87
N ASP A 99 -7.11 -8.38 -16.94
CA ASP A 99 -7.65 -7.76 -18.15
C ASP A 99 -8.95 -6.99 -17.84
N GLU A 100 -9.83 -7.55 -17.00
CA GLU A 100 -11.05 -6.87 -16.57
C GLU A 100 -10.78 -5.66 -15.67
N LEU A 101 -9.81 -5.77 -14.75
CA LEU A 101 -9.50 -4.72 -13.78
C LEU A 101 -8.84 -3.52 -14.47
N LEU A 102 -7.86 -3.80 -15.34
CA LEU A 102 -7.07 -2.80 -16.05
C LEU A 102 -7.61 -2.50 -17.45
N SER A 103 -8.87 -2.83 -17.72
CA SER A 103 -9.49 -2.60 -19.02
C SER A 103 -9.57 -1.10 -19.35
N ASP A 104 -9.31 -0.74 -20.60
CA ASP A 104 -9.47 0.63 -21.09
C ASP A 104 -10.94 1.03 -21.32
N GLN A 105 -11.87 0.09 -21.13
CA GLN A 105 -13.30 0.36 -21.24
C GLN A 105 -13.73 1.42 -20.20
N PRO A 106 -14.51 2.45 -20.59
CA PRO A 106 -14.91 3.53 -19.67
C PRO A 106 -15.55 3.04 -18.37
N ALA A 107 -16.42 2.03 -18.45
CA ALA A 107 -17.09 1.46 -17.28
C ALA A 107 -16.14 0.74 -16.30
N ALA A 108 -14.99 0.25 -16.76
CA ALA A 108 -13.94 -0.28 -15.90
C ALA A 108 -13.13 0.86 -15.28
N ARG A 109 -12.70 1.83 -16.09
CA ARG A 109 -11.95 3.02 -15.63
C ARG A 109 -12.68 3.81 -14.56
N ASP A 110 -13.99 3.98 -14.67
CA ASP A 110 -14.80 4.72 -13.69
C ASP A 110 -14.90 4.05 -12.31
N ARG A 111 -14.59 2.76 -12.23
CA ARG A 111 -14.62 1.98 -10.99
C ARG A 111 -13.22 1.66 -10.48
N LEU A 112 -12.19 1.96 -11.27
CA LEU A 112 -10.80 1.73 -10.93
C LEU A 112 -10.37 2.71 -9.85
N MET A 113 -9.74 2.16 -8.82
CA MET A 113 -9.07 2.89 -7.76
C MET A 113 -7.60 2.56 -7.86
N GLY A 114 -6.74 3.59 -7.87
CA GLY A 114 -5.30 3.43 -7.92
C GLY A 114 -4.64 4.12 -6.73
N PHE A 115 -3.53 3.56 -6.25
CA PHE A 115 -2.72 4.15 -5.20
C PHE A 115 -1.23 3.88 -5.44
N LEU A 116 -0.40 4.83 -4.97
CA LEU A 116 1.02 4.62 -4.75
C LEU A 116 1.29 4.55 -3.25
N PHE A 117 2.08 3.57 -2.81
CA PHE A 117 2.54 3.47 -1.41
C PHE A 117 4.07 3.37 -1.41
N PHE A 118 4.73 4.43 -0.94
CA PHE A 118 6.19 4.43 -0.75
C PHE A 118 6.49 3.92 0.64
N HIS A 119 7.41 2.96 0.72
CA HIS A 119 7.60 2.21 1.94
C HIS A 119 9.05 1.89 2.28
N GLU A 120 9.24 1.54 3.55
CA GLU A 120 10.33 0.72 4.04
C GLU A 120 9.75 -0.64 4.44
N ALA A 121 10.48 -1.72 4.20
CA ALA A 121 10.05 -3.06 4.61
C ALA A 121 11.17 -3.76 5.38
N GLU A 122 10.81 -4.39 6.50
CA GLU A 122 11.64 -5.35 7.21
C GLU A 122 11.40 -6.73 6.59
N ALA A 123 12.44 -7.30 6.00
CA ALA A 123 12.43 -8.66 5.49
C ALA A 123 13.46 -9.51 6.23
N GLU A 124 13.35 -10.83 6.11
CA GLU A 124 14.34 -11.77 6.67
C GLU A 124 15.76 -11.48 6.17
N SER A 125 15.89 -10.99 4.93
CA SER A 125 17.16 -10.65 4.30
C SER A 125 17.70 -9.25 4.67
N GLY A 126 17.01 -8.50 5.53
CA GLY A 126 17.34 -7.13 5.89
C GLY A 126 16.29 -6.10 5.48
N LEU A 127 16.68 -4.83 5.49
CA LEU A 127 15.80 -3.72 5.16
C LEU A 127 15.68 -3.52 3.67
N ARG A 128 14.50 -3.06 3.26
CA ARG A 128 14.18 -2.70 1.89
C ARG A 128 13.48 -1.36 1.85
N GLU A 129 13.59 -0.69 0.73
CA GLU A 129 12.69 0.41 0.39
C GLU A 129 12.11 0.21 -1.00
N GLY A 130 10.95 0.81 -1.24
CA GLY A 130 10.22 0.51 -2.44
C GLY A 130 8.95 1.31 -2.61
N VAL A 131 8.24 0.96 -3.68
CA VAL A 131 6.94 1.53 -4.03
C VAL A 131 5.99 0.42 -4.44
N ILE A 132 4.74 0.54 -3.98
CA ILE A 132 3.63 -0.31 -4.41
C ILE A 132 2.75 0.49 -5.36
N LEU A 133 2.63 0.02 -6.58
CA LEU A 133 1.57 0.42 -7.51
C LEU A 133 0.36 -0.49 -7.29
N SER A 134 -0.71 0.08 -6.72
CA SER A 134 -1.87 -0.67 -6.25
C SER A 134 -3.12 -0.29 -7.01
N PHE A 135 -3.82 -1.27 -7.58
CA PHE A 135 -5.09 -1.12 -8.27
C PHE A 135 -6.19 -1.96 -7.63
N GLY A 136 -7.42 -1.46 -7.69
CA GLY A 136 -8.58 -2.25 -7.31
C GLY A 136 -9.90 -1.64 -7.71
N ARG A 137 -10.98 -2.34 -7.37
CA ARG A 137 -12.35 -1.90 -7.62
C ARG A 137 -13.26 -2.26 -6.47
N VAL A 138 -14.32 -1.46 -6.30
CA VAL A 138 -15.43 -1.81 -5.41
C VAL A 138 -16.19 -2.96 -6.03
N ASN A 139 -16.21 -4.12 -5.37
CA ASN A 139 -17.00 -5.25 -5.88
C ASN A 139 -18.49 -5.09 -5.54
N ALA A 140 -19.34 -5.96 -6.09
CA ALA A 140 -20.80 -5.90 -5.94
C ALA A 140 -21.28 -5.84 -4.48
N LYS A 141 -20.53 -6.40 -3.53
CA LYS A 141 -20.86 -6.40 -2.09
C LYS A 141 -20.48 -5.09 -1.38
N ARG A 142 -19.96 -4.09 -2.10
CA ARG A 142 -19.55 -2.71 -1.70
C ARG A 142 -18.55 -2.56 -0.55
N ARG A 143 -18.46 -3.52 0.37
CA ARG A 143 -17.55 -3.56 1.52
C ARG A 143 -16.22 -4.25 1.21
N HIS A 144 -16.19 -5.04 0.14
CA HIS A 144 -15.00 -5.76 -0.30
C HIS A 144 -14.41 -5.09 -1.53
N ARG A 145 -13.13 -5.37 -1.76
CA ARG A 145 -12.37 -4.82 -2.87
C ARG A 145 -11.64 -5.96 -3.55
N ASP A 146 -11.59 -5.90 -4.87
CA ASP A 146 -10.61 -6.68 -5.63
C ASP A 146 -9.31 -5.88 -5.66
N ARG A 147 -8.17 -6.57 -5.72
CA ARG A 147 -6.86 -5.91 -5.64
C ARG A 147 -5.84 -6.55 -6.56
N LEU A 148 -5.00 -5.69 -7.12
CA LEU A 148 -3.77 -5.99 -7.82
C LEU A 148 -2.71 -5.09 -7.19
N ASP A 149 -1.62 -5.66 -6.69
CA ASP A 149 -0.48 -4.91 -6.21
C ASP A 149 0.77 -5.32 -6.98
N ILE A 150 1.55 -4.33 -7.42
CA ILE A 150 2.88 -4.53 -7.99
C ILE A 150 3.86 -3.78 -7.10
N VAL A 151 4.77 -4.51 -6.49
CA VAL A 151 5.74 -4.01 -5.52
C VAL A 151 7.11 -4.00 -6.17
N PHE A 152 7.79 -2.87 -6.13
CA PHE A 152 9.17 -2.71 -6.57
C PHE A 152 10.03 -2.42 -5.37
N GLU A 153 11.04 -3.26 -5.10
CA GLU A 153 11.90 -3.11 -3.92
C GLU A 153 13.39 -3.09 -4.28
N ALA A 154 14.13 -2.26 -3.55
CA ALA A 154 15.58 -2.23 -3.51
C ALA A 154 16.07 -2.63 -2.10
N ASP A 155 17.21 -3.29 -2.01
CA ASP A 155 17.83 -3.60 -0.73
C ASP A 155 18.53 -2.38 -0.15
N VAL A 156 18.42 -2.21 1.17
CA VAL A 156 19.12 -1.19 1.96
C VAL A 156 20.27 -1.86 2.70
N THR A 157 21.50 -1.42 2.45
CA THR A 157 22.71 -1.91 3.12
C THR A 157 23.46 -0.73 3.73
N GLY A 158 23.50 -0.66 5.05
CA GLY A 158 24.01 0.53 5.76
C GLY A 158 23.18 1.76 5.41
N ASP A 159 23.83 2.81 4.92
CA ASP A 159 23.20 4.08 4.55
C ASP A 159 22.96 4.23 3.03
N THR A 160 23.10 3.14 2.27
CA THR A 160 22.94 3.14 0.81
C THR A 160 21.81 2.21 0.38
N VAL A 161 21.04 2.66 -0.60
CA VAL A 161 20.03 1.85 -1.27
C VAL A 161 20.54 1.43 -2.64
N SER A 162 20.45 0.13 -2.90
CA SER A 162 20.80 -0.47 -4.20
C SER A 162 19.85 -0.03 -5.32
N ALA A 163 20.17 -0.34 -6.57
CA ALA A 163 19.17 -0.32 -7.65
C ALA A 163 17.98 -1.24 -7.28
N PRO A 164 16.75 -1.02 -7.79
CA PRO A 164 15.66 -1.96 -7.55
C PRO A 164 16.10 -3.36 -7.98
N GLN A 165 15.79 -4.37 -7.17
CA GLN A 165 16.27 -5.74 -7.34
C GLN A 165 15.15 -6.71 -7.69
N ARG A 166 13.91 -6.40 -7.30
CA ARG A 166 12.79 -7.34 -7.40
C ARG A 166 11.46 -6.67 -7.69
N VAL A 167 10.58 -7.45 -8.31
CA VAL A 167 9.18 -7.13 -8.51
C VAL A 167 8.34 -8.23 -7.89
N THR A 168 7.38 -7.85 -7.04
CA THR A 168 6.39 -8.77 -6.49
C THR A 168 5.00 -8.42 -6.99
N VAL A 169 4.29 -9.39 -7.55
CA VAL A 169 2.91 -9.22 -8.03
C VAL A 169 1.96 -10.00 -7.12
N TYR A 170 0.92 -9.32 -6.65
CA TYR A 170 -0.20 -9.91 -5.92
C TYR A 170 -1.50 -9.70 -6.71
N VAL A 171 -2.25 -10.78 -6.95
CA VAL A 171 -3.57 -10.73 -7.58
C VAL A 171 -4.59 -11.33 -6.61
N ASP A 172 -5.54 -10.53 -6.12
CA ASP A 172 -6.52 -10.93 -5.09
C ASP A 172 -7.94 -10.44 -5.44
N PRO A 173 -8.61 -11.05 -6.43
CA PRO A 173 -10.06 -10.93 -6.56
C PRO A 173 -10.74 -11.41 -5.28
N TYR A 174 -11.74 -10.68 -4.78
CA TYR A 174 -12.39 -11.08 -3.52
C TYR A 174 -13.22 -12.36 -3.69
N ARG A 175 -12.73 -13.46 -3.11
CA ARG A 175 -13.40 -14.78 -3.13
C ARG A 175 -13.72 -15.34 -1.73
N GLY A 176 -13.75 -14.48 -0.72
CA GLY A 176 -13.86 -14.91 0.68
C GLY A 176 -12.51 -14.83 1.39
N LYS A 177 -12.34 -15.60 2.47
CA LYS A 177 -11.08 -15.66 3.23
C LYS A 177 -10.11 -16.63 2.54
N GLY A 178 -8.81 -16.30 2.52
CA GLY A 178 -7.78 -17.13 1.89
C GLY A 178 -6.62 -16.27 1.37
N PRO A 179 -5.55 -16.89 0.86
CA PRO A 179 -4.43 -16.19 0.21
C PRO A 179 -4.90 -15.39 -1.02
N PRO A 180 -4.02 -14.57 -1.63
CA PRO A 180 -4.25 -14.06 -2.98
C PRO A 180 -4.43 -15.22 -3.98
N LEU A 181 -5.08 -14.94 -5.11
CA LEU A 181 -5.19 -15.88 -6.22
C LEU A 181 -3.82 -16.16 -6.86
N TYR A 182 -2.97 -15.14 -6.89
CA TYR A 182 -1.61 -15.24 -7.39
C TYR A 182 -0.65 -14.39 -6.56
N GLU A 183 0.53 -14.94 -6.33
CA GLU A 183 1.67 -14.25 -5.73
C GLU A 183 2.95 -14.76 -6.39
N ALA A 184 3.78 -13.84 -6.89
CA ALA A 184 5.12 -14.18 -7.34
C ALA A 184 6.07 -13.01 -7.08
N THR A 185 7.28 -13.35 -6.63
CA THR A 185 8.41 -12.42 -6.55
C THR A 185 9.48 -12.88 -7.53
N VAL A 186 9.91 -11.98 -8.40
CA VAL A 186 10.89 -12.25 -9.45
C VAL A 186 12.01 -11.19 -9.41
N PRO A 187 13.22 -11.52 -9.86
CA PRO A 187 14.25 -10.52 -10.12
C PRO A 187 13.74 -9.44 -11.08
N ILE A 188 14.06 -8.17 -10.81
CA ILE A 188 13.60 -7.08 -11.68
C ILE A 188 14.17 -7.19 -13.10
N ALA A 189 15.35 -7.80 -13.25
CA ALA A 189 15.99 -8.02 -14.54
C ALA A 189 15.17 -8.94 -15.47
N ASP A 190 14.29 -9.78 -14.91
CA ASP A 190 13.40 -10.65 -15.68
C ASP A 190 12.11 -9.93 -16.14
N VAL A 191 11.93 -8.67 -15.73
CA VAL A 191 10.80 -7.81 -16.05
C VAL A 191 11.32 -6.57 -16.77
N ALA A 192 11.58 -6.68 -18.06
CA ALA A 192 12.28 -5.66 -18.86
C ALA A 192 11.83 -4.19 -18.62
N PRO A 193 10.52 -3.83 -18.55
CA PRO A 193 10.11 -2.43 -18.35
C PRO A 193 10.14 -1.97 -16.88
N ALA A 194 10.42 -2.86 -15.93
CA ALA A 194 10.29 -2.54 -14.52
C ALA A 194 11.29 -1.49 -14.01
N PRO A 195 12.56 -1.44 -14.44
CA PRO A 195 13.48 -0.38 -14.03
C PRO A 195 12.99 1.02 -14.42
N GLU A 196 12.55 1.20 -15.68
CA GLU A 196 12.05 2.50 -16.18
C GLU A 196 10.74 2.90 -15.49
N ILE A 197 9.86 1.92 -15.23
CA ILE A 197 8.63 2.16 -14.47
C ILE A 197 8.96 2.57 -13.04
N PHE A 198 9.91 1.91 -12.38
CA PHE A 198 10.34 2.30 -11.04
C PHE A 198 10.87 3.74 -11.02
N ASP A 199 11.66 4.14 -12.02
CA ASP A 199 12.11 5.53 -12.17
C ASP A 199 10.95 6.52 -12.36
N ALA A 200 9.93 6.16 -13.13
CA ALA A 200 8.73 6.98 -13.28
C ALA A 200 7.94 7.11 -11.96
N LEU A 201 7.85 6.05 -11.16
CA LEU A 201 7.20 6.07 -9.85
C LEU A 201 7.99 6.93 -8.83
N LYS A 202 9.34 6.89 -8.88
CA LYS A 202 10.19 7.82 -8.12
C LYS A 202 9.96 9.27 -8.52
N ALA A 203 9.78 9.55 -9.82
CA ALA A 203 9.45 10.88 -10.27
C ALA A 203 8.13 11.37 -9.65
N CYS A 204 7.11 10.51 -9.57
CA CYS A 204 5.84 10.86 -8.91
C CYS A 204 6.03 11.23 -7.43
N TYR A 205 6.88 10.51 -6.70
CA TYR A 205 7.24 10.84 -5.32
C TYR A 205 7.80 12.27 -5.20
N ARG A 206 8.78 12.58 -6.05
CA ARG A 206 9.45 13.88 -6.07
C ARG A 206 8.51 15.01 -6.50
N ASP A 207 7.70 14.77 -7.53
CA ASP A 207 6.95 15.82 -8.21
C ASP A 207 5.62 16.15 -7.52
N TRP A 208 4.98 15.17 -6.88
CA TRP A 208 3.72 15.40 -6.17
C TRP A 208 3.98 15.94 -4.74
N GLY A 209 4.97 15.43 -4.01
CA GLY A 209 5.25 15.94 -2.66
C GLY A 209 4.06 15.80 -1.69
N ARG A 210 4.03 16.55 -0.58
CA ARG A 210 2.98 16.39 0.46
C ARG A 210 1.73 17.25 0.25
N ASP A 211 1.83 18.37 -0.44
CA ASP A 211 0.70 19.29 -0.65
C ASP A 211 -0.13 18.94 -1.90
N ASP A 212 0.22 17.87 -2.60
CA ASP A 212 -0.56 17.40 -3.73
C ASP A 212 -1.96 16.97 -3.27
N PRO A 213 -3.04 17.37 -3.98
CA PRO A 213 -4.39 16.92 -3.67
C PRO A 213 -4.57 15.38 -3.75
N ARG A 214 -3.62 14.67 -4.39
CA ARG A 214 -3.56 13.21 -4.41
C ARG A 214 -3.09 12.61 -3.10
N LEU A 215 -2.47 13.37 -2.20
CA LEU A 215 -1.97 12.84 -0.94
C LEU A 215 -3.08 12.08 -0.24
N TRP A 216 -2.87 10.78 -0.07
CA TRP A 216 -3.82 9.93 0.59
C TRP A 216 -3.45 9.81 2.07
N ASP A 217 -3.74 10.87 2.81
CA ASP A 217 -3.65 10.89 4.27
C ASP A 217 -5.06 10.83 4.85
N HIS A 218 -5.64 9.63 4.89
CA HIS A 218 -6.90 9.45 5.60
C HIS A 218 -6.64 9.78 7.08
N TRP A 219 -7.51 10.54 7.74
CA TRP A 219 -7.27 10.96 9.13
C TRP A 219 -7.04 9.79 10.11
N THR A 220 -7.44 8.56 9.74
CA THR A 220 -7.13 7.36 10.52
C THR A 220 -5.73 6.81 10.29
N SER A 221 -5.06 7.15 9.19
CA SER A 221 -3.72 6.68 8.83
C SER A 221 -2.72 6.97 9.95
N GLN A 222 -2.79 8.13 10.62
CA GLN A 222 -1.98 8.45 11.81
C GLN A 222 -2.17 7.49 13.02
N TYR A 223 -3.21 6.65 12.98
CA TYR A 223 -3.56 5.66 13.99
C TYR A 223 -3.37 4.22 13.51
N ILE A 224 -2.87 4.01 12.29
CA ILE A 224 -2.60 2.70 11.69
C ILE A 224 -1.10 2.43 11.74
N ASP A 225 -0.67 1.32 12.33
CA ASP A 225 0.76 1.08 12.60
C ASP A 225 1.64 1.03 11.34
N TYR A 226 1.14 0.52 10.21
CA TYR A 226 1.92 0.46 8.96
C TYR A 226 1.97 1.82 8.22
N PHE A 227 1.27 2.86 8.69
CA PHE A 227 1.45 4.23 8.25
C PHE A 227 2.24 4.99 9.31
N ALA A 228 3.55 5.08 9.11
CA ALA A 228 4.44 5.69 10.10
C ALA A 228 5.64 6.38 9.43
N PRO A 229 6.29 7.32 10.12
CA PRO A 229 7.52 7.94 9.64
C PRO A 229 8.63 6.89 9.43
N ARG A 230 9.49 7.13 8.43
CA ARG A 230 10.67 6.30 8.14
C ARG A 230 11.48 6.05 9.42
N GLU A 231 11.88 4.81 9.65
CA GLU A 231 12.78 4.49 10.77
C GLU A 231 14.22 4.81 10.41
N ARG A 232 14.61 4.44 9.18
CA ARG A 232 15.99 4.48 8.73
C ARG A 232 16.04 5.10 7.35
N VAL A 233 16.19 6.42 7.34
CA VAL A 233 16.46 7.15 6.10
C VAL A 233 17.92 6.90 5.74
N ALA A 234 18.13 6.01 4.79
CA ALA A 234 19.43 5.85 4.14
C ALA A 234 19.85 7.21 3.54
N ALA A 235 21.11 7.60 3.73
CA ALA A 235 21.64 8.85 3.16
C ALA A 235 21.48 8.89 1.63
N GLN A 236 21.54 7.73 0.98
CA GLN A 236 21.34 7.55 -0.46
C GLN A 236 20.09 6.73 -0.74
N THR A 237 18.93 7.31 -0.46
CA THR A 237 17.60 6.72 -0.73
C THR A 237 17.05 7.14 -2.09
N HIS A 238 16.23 6.29 -2.70
CA HIS A 238 15.39 6.61 -3.86
C HIS A 238 14.27 7.62 -3.53
N PHE A 239 13.90 7.72 -2.25
CA PHE A 239 12.80 8.55 -1.75
C PHE A 239 13.32 9.49 -0.65
N PRO A 240 14.14 10.50 -1.01
CA PRO A 240 14.75 11.39 -0.04
C PRO A 240 13.72 12.15 0.77
N GLU A 241 14.02 12.38 2.05
CA GLU A 241 13.18 13.24 2.86
C GLU A 241 13.04 14.60 2.17
N THR A 242 11.82 14.98 1.84
CA THR A 242 11.57 16.34 1.36
C THR A 242 11.91 17.32 2.49
N ALA A 243 12.36 18.54 2.18
CA ALA A 243 12.77 19.57 3.17
C ALA A 243 11.72 19.85 4.27
N PHE A 244 10.50 19.38 4.05
CA PHE A 244 9.35 19.43 4.95
C PHE A 244 9.32 18.33 6.03
N GLU A 245 9.89 17.12 5.81
CA GLU A 245 9.87 16.01 6.78
C GLU A 245 10.73 16.29 8.03
N SER A 246 11.81 17.07 7.87
CA SER A 246 12.64 17.54 8.99
C SER A 246 11.85 18.35 10.02
N ALA A 247 10.87 19.15 9.59
CA ALA A 247 10.05 19.98 10.49
C ALA A 247 9.02 19.18 11.31
N TRP A 248 8.62 18.00 10.82
CA TRP A 248 7.63 17.15 11.47
C TRP A 248 8.25 16.25 12.56
N ARG A 249 9.45 15.72 12.32
CA ARG A 249 10.27 15.07 13.37
C ARG A 249 10.44 16.01 14.56
N ASP A 250 10.74 17.28 14.31
CA ASP A 250 10.90 18.30 15.34
C ASP A 250 9.60 18.62 16.09
N THR A 251 8.44 18.45 15.45
CA THR A 251 7.14 18.76 16.06
C THR A 251 6.61 17.60 16.91
N LEU A 252 6.86 16.35 16.51
CA LEU A 252 6.51 15.17 17.31
C LEU A 252 7.49 14.92 18.46
N ALA A 253 8.79 15.21 18.30
CA ALA A 253 9.77 15.07 19.38
C ALA A 253 9.53 16.04 20.55
N ARG A 254 8.68 17.05 20.36
CA ARG A 254 8.30 18.06 21.36
C ARG A 254 6.97 17.78 22.07
N ARG A 255 6.33 16.63 21.83
CA ARG A 255 5.07 16.20 22.47
C ARG A 255 5.25 14.87 23.21
#